data_AF-A0A2G9Z0X0-F1
#
_entry.id   AF-A0A2G9Z0X0-F1
#
_cell.length_a   1.000
_cell.length_b   1.000
_cell.length_c   1.000
_cell.angle_alpha   90.00
_cell.angle_beta   90.00
_cell.angle_gamma   90.00
#
_symmetry.space_group_name_H-M   'P 1'
#
loop_
_entity.id
_entity.type
_entity.pdbx_description
1 polymer ?
#
loop_
_entity_poly.entity_id
_entity_poly.type
_entity_poly.pdbx_seq_one_letter_code
_entity_poly.pdbx_strand_id
1 'polypeptide(L)'
;MTKVEKRDGRIVDFEQEKITNAIFKALTATREGDGKKSKRLSNKVVSFLNRRFKKEEIPKVEEIQDIVEEVLILEGLVATAKAYILYREQRRRIREAVKFSEEAVERVDQYLEKLDWEVQENANMTFSLQGLNHYATAYVIRQYWLNKIYPKEIREANEDGDLHIHNLDTLGPYCVGWDLYDLLLKGFGGVPGKVETKPAKHFRVALGQVVNFMYTLQGEAAGAVAFSNFDTLLAPFIRYDNLNYQQVKQALQEFLFNMSVPTRVGFQCPFSNITLDLKPSSAFAKQPVIIGGKPQNETYEEFEEEMKIFDKALYETMLEGDKSGRPFSFPIPTINITKDFPWQDPAFDSIFEASAKYGTNYFANYINSEMKPEDVRSMCFTADTRLIYKEGKHSRYQRTTIRNLVNNWNPK
;
A
#
# COMPACT_ATOMS: atom_id res chain seq x y z
N MET A 1 33.79 34.69 -10.11
CA MET A 1 32.37 34.29 -10.04
C MET A 1 31.54 35.51 -9.68
N THR A 2 30.42 35.77 -10.36
CA THR A 2 29.60 36.98 -10.15
C THR A 2 28.15 36.67 -9.80
N LYS A 3 27.67 35.46 -10.10
CA LYS A 3 26.27 35.06 -9.91
C LYS A 3 26.15 33.70 -9.22
N VAL A 4 25.00 33.46 -8.59
CA VAL A 4 24.61 32.22 -7.93
C VAL A 4 23.17 31.88 -8.27
N GLU A 5 22.90 30.61 -8.55
CA GLU A 5 21.55 30.08 -8.72
C GLU A 5 20.97 29.67 -7.36
N LYS A 6 19.88 30.32 -6.95
CA LYS A 6 19.11 29.96 -5.75
C LYS A 6 18.30 28.69 -6.01
N ARG A 7 17.85 28.06 -4.92
CA ARG A 7 17.04 26.83 -4.94
C ARG A 7 15.70 26.95 -5.67
N ASP A 8 15.21 28.17 -5.86
CA ASP A 8 13.99 28.50 -6.61
C ASP A 8 14.27 28.83 -8.09
N GLY A 9 15.48 28.53 -8.58
CA GLY A 9 15.93 28.81 -9.94
C GLY A 9 16.32 30.27 -10.19
N ARG A 10 16.14 31.18 -9.21
CA ARG A 10 16.49 32.59 -9.40
C ARG A 10 18.00 32.79 -9.37
N ILE A 11 18.51 33.51 -10.36
CA ILE A 11 19.91 33.90 -10.42
C ILE A 11 20.10 35.25 -9.72
N VAL A 12 20.98 35.30 -8.73
CA VAL A 12 21.29 36.53 -7.96
C VAL A 12 22.80 36.80 -7.97
N ASP A 13 23.17 38.03 -7.61
CA ASP A 13 24.58 38.39 -7.48
C ASP A 13 25.26 37.64 -6.32
N PHE A 14 26.52 37.28 -6.54
CA PHE A 14 27.34 36.60 -5.56
C PHE A 14 27.80 37.56 -4.46
N GLU A 15 27.38 37.31 -3.23
CA GLU A 15 27.79 38.06 -2.04
C GLU A 15 28.66 37.20 -1.13
N GLN A 16 29.98 37.42 -1.16
CA GLN A 16 30.94 36.69 -0.31
C GLN A 16 30.64 36.85 1.19
N GLU A 17 30.07 37.98 1.60
CA GLU A 17 29.74 38.26 2.99
C GLU A 17 28.80 37.21 3.60
N LYS A 18 27.87 36.66 2.79
CA LYS A 18 26.96 35.59 3.23
C LYS A 18 27.72 34.31 3.63
N ILE A 19 28.78 33.96 2.89
CA ILE A 19 29.65 32.82 3.23
C ILE A 19 30.45 33.11 4.48
N THR A 20 31.06 34.30 4.57
CA THR A 20 31.83 34.73 5.75
C THR A 20 30.99 34.65 7.02
N ASN A 21 29.75 35.14 6.97
CA ASN A 21 28.82 35.10 8.10
C ASN A 21 28.39 33.68 8.46
N ALA A 22 28.19 32.81 7.49
CA ALA A 22 27.84 31.41 7.73
C ALA A 22 29.00 30.65 8.41
N ILE A 23 30.23 30.82 7.91
CA ILE A 23 31.45 30.25 8.52
C ILE A 23 31.68 30.83 9.92
N PHE A 24 31.48 32.13 10.11
CA PHE A 24 31.63 32.79 11.41
C PHE A 24 30.67 32.22 12.46
N LYS A 25 29.40 31.99 12.10
CA LYS A 25 28.42 31.36 12.99
C LYS A 25 28.84 29.94 13.38
N ALA A 26 29.34 29.15 12.44
CA ALA A 26 29.82 27.79 12.71
C ALA A 26 31.05 27.79 13.64
N LEU A 27 32.05 28.64 13.36
CA LEU A 27 33.25 28.79 14.20
C LEU A 27 32.92 29.27 15.61
N THR A 28 31.94 30.17 15.74
CA THR A 28 31.49 30.68 17.04
C THR A 28 30.80 29.58 17.84
N ALA A 29 29.98 28.76 17.19
CA ALA A 29 29.27 27.64 17.83
C ALA A 29 30.24 26.59 18.39
N THR A 30 31.39 26.37 17.76
CA THR A 30 32.42 25.42 18.22
C THR A 30 33.54 26.05 19.03
N ARG A 31 33.55 27.38 19.17
CA ARG A 31 34.61 28.17 19.84
C ARG A 31 35.99 27.99 19.18
N GLU A 32 36.04 27.77 17.87
CA GLU A 32 37.28 27.46 17.13
C GLU A 32 37.81 28.64 16.28
N GLY A 33 37.22 29.83 16.35
CA GLY A 33 37.68 30.94 15.53
C GLY A 33 37.13 32.33 15.88
N ASP A 34 37.70 33.32 15.20
CA ASP A 34 37.37 34.74 15.28
C ASP A 34 36.91 35.27 13.91
N GLY A 35 36.54 36.56 13.85
CA GLY A 35 36.12 37.21 12.61
C GLY A 35 37.23 37.31 11.53
N LYS A 36 38.51 37.18 11.92
CA LYS A 36 39.63 37.17 10.96
C LYS A 36 39.75 35.80 10.29
N LYS A 37 39.61 34.72 11.06
CA LYS A 37 39.65 33.34 10.60
C LYS A 37 38.48 33.04 9.66
N SER A 38 37.27 33.52 9.97
CA SER A 38 36.11 33.36 9.07
C SER A 38 36.32 34.04 7.71
N LYS A 39 36.90 35.24 7.67
CA LYS A 39 37.22 35.95 6.43
C LYS A 39 38.31 35.24 5.61
N ARG A 40 39.35 34.71 6.27
CA ARG A 40 40.39 33.91 5.61
C ARG A 40 39.81 32.64 4.97
N LEU A 41 38.96 31.91 5.69
CA LEU A 41 38.30 30.70 5.19
C LEU A 41 37.34 31.03 4.03
N SER A 42 36.58 32.11 4.15
CA SER A 42 35.72 32.61 3.07
C SER A 42 36.51 32.95 1.80
N ASN A 43 37.67 33.59 1.91
CA ASN A 43 38.56 33.84 0.76
C ASN A 43 39.03 32.53 0.11
N LYS A 44 39.34 31.50 0.92
CA LYS A 44 39.69 30.17 0.40
C LYS A 44 38.52 29.53 -0.34
N VAL A 45 37.31 29.57 0.20
CA VAL A 45 36.10 29.10 -0.49
C VAL A 45 35.92 29.79 -1.84
N VAL A 46 36.07 31.11 -1.90
CA VAL A 46 36.01 31.87 -3.17
C VAL A 46 37.10 31.43 -4.16
N SER A 47 38.31 31.16 -3.68
CA SER A 47 39.40 30.66 -4.54
C SER A 47 39.09 29.27 -5.12
N PHE A 48 38.49 28.38 -4.32
CA PHE A 48 38.07 27.05 -4.76
C PHE A 48 36.92 27.14 -5.77
N LEU A 49 35.92 27.99 -5.50
CA LEU A 49 34.81 28.26 -6.41
C LEU A 49 35.31 28.76 -7.77
N ASN A 50 36.20 29.76 -7.79
CA ASN A 50 36.75 30.30 -9.04
C ASN A 50 37.65 29.30 -9.81
N ARG A 51 38.17 28.27 -9.12
CA ARG A 51 38.97 27.22 -9.75
C ARG A 51 38.10 26.09 -10.30
N ARG A 52 37.00 25.77 -9.62
CA ARG A 52 36.11 24.64 -9.96
C ARG A 52 35.11 24.99 -11.04
N PHE A 53 34.59 26.21 -11.06
CA PHE A 53 33.59 26.66 -12.03
C PHE A 53 34.20 27.57 -13.09
N LYS A 54 33.84 27.36 -14.35
CA LYS A 54 34.24 28.24 -15.46
C LYS A 54 33.50 29.58 -15.36
N LYS A 55 33.98 30.58 -16.10
CA LYS A 55 33.43 31.96 -16.06
C LYS A 55 31.94 32.05 -16.46
N GLU A 56 31.45 31.06 -17.20
CA GLU A 56 30.07 30.95 -17.70
C GLU A 56 29.19 30.00 -16.88
N GLU A 57 29.77 29.21 -15.98
CA GLU A 57 29.03 28.29 -15.12
C GLU A 57 28.55 29.03 -13.87
N ILE A 58 27.25 28.94 -13.59
CA ILE A 58 26.62 29.53 -12.40
C ILE A 58 26.43 28.41 -11.38
N PRO A 59 27.15 28.42 -10.25
CA PRO A 59 26.98 27.38 -9.26
C PRO A 59 25.67 27.54 -8.49
N LYS A 60 25.12 26.40 -8.11
CA LYS A 60 23.96 26.31 -7.22
C LYS A 60 24.39 26.55 -5.78
N VAL A 61 23.46 27.04 -4.96
CA VAL A 61 23.70 27.26 -3.52
C VAL A 61 24.23 26.01 -2.81
N GLU A 62 23.77 24.81 -3.18
CA GLU A 62 24.26 23.57 -2.56
C GLU A 62 25.74 23.30 -2.85
N GLU A 63 26.19 23.52 -4.08
CA GLU A 63 27.60 23.31 -4.48
C GLU A 63 28.54 24.28 -3.75
N ILE A 64 28.09 25.51 -3.51
CA ILE A 64 28.82 26.48 -2.68
C ILE A 64 28.92 25.98 -1.24
N GLN A 65 27.85 25.40 -0.69
CA GLN A 65 27.84 24.85 0.66
C GLN A 65 28.78 23.64 0.80
N ASP A 66 28.81 22.76 -0.19
CA ASP A 66 29.71 21.59 -0.22
C ASP A 66 31.19 22.03 -0.24
N ILE A 67 31.53 23.10 -0.95
CA ILE A 67 32.89 23.65 -0.94
C ILE A 67 33.23 24.30 0.41
N VAL A 68 32.26 24.91 1.10
CA VAL A 68 32.49 25.42 2.46
C VAL A 68 32.83 24.26 3.41
N GLU A 69 32.12 23.14 3.31
CA GLU A 69 32.39 21.93 4.09
C GLU A 69 33.79 21.37 3.79
N GLU A 70 34.14 21.25 2.50
CA GLU A 70 35.46 20.80 2.05
C GLU A 70 36.58 21.67 2.63
N VAL A 71 36.47 23.00 2.54
CA VAL A 71 37.48 23.94 3.07
C VAL A 71 37.60 23.84 4.60
N LEU A 72 36.49 23.67 5.32
CA LEU A 72 36.55 23.50 6.78
C LEU A 72 37.28 22.20 7.18
N ILE A 73 37.05 21.12 6.45
CA ILE A 73 37.72 19.83 6.68
C ILE A 73 39.22 19.92 6.35
N LEU A 74 39.57 20.50 5.20
CA LEU A 74 40.96 20.67 4.76
C LEU A 74 41.80 21.53 5.73
N GLU A 75 41.17 22.48 6.42
CA GLU A 75 41.84 23.31 7.43
C GLU A 75 41.85 22.67 8.83
N GLY A 76 41.46 21.39 8.95
CA GLY A 76 41.46 20.64 10.20
C GLY A 76 40.34 21.01 11.18
N LEU A 77 39.33 21.77 10.74
CA LEU A 77 38.22 22.25 11.58
C LEU A 77 37.05 21.26 11.56
N VAL A 78 37.32 20.01 11.95
CA VAL A 78 36.36 18.91 11.85
C VAL A 78 35.11 19.17 12.69
N ALA A 79 35.26 19.73 13.89
CA ALA A 79 34.12 20.09 14.74
C ALA A 79 33.27 21.20 14.12
N THR A 80 33.90 22.26 13.61
CA THR A 80 33.22 23.34 12.87
C THR A 80 32.49 22.81 11.63
N ALA A 81 33.13 21.94 10.85
CA ALA A 81 32.53 21.33 9.66
C ALA A 81 31.27 20.54 10.04
N LYS A 82 31.34 19.70 11.08
CA LYS A 82 30.18 18.95 11.58
C LYS A 82 29.05 19.87 12.06
N ALA A 83 29.37 20.94 12.80
CA ALA A 83 28.38 21.91 13.25
C ALA A 83 27.71 22.66 12.07
N TYR A 84 28.49 22.98 11.05
CA TYR A 84 27.99 23.60 9.81
C TYR A 84 27.03 22.67 9.05
N ILE A 85 27.42 21.40 8.86
CA ILE A 85 26.60 20.37 8.22
C ILE A 85 25.26 20.21 8.97
N LEU A 86 25.31 20.06 10.30
CA LEU A 86 24.11 19.90 11.13
C LEU A 86 23.19 21.14 11.06
N TYR A 87 23.76 22.34 11.06
CA TYR A 87 22.98 23.57 10.94
C TYR A 87 22.32 23.71 9.56
N ARG A 88 23.01 23.34 8.47
CA ARG A 88 22.46 23.30 7.11
C ARG A 88 21.27 22.35 7.05
N GLU A 89 21.43 21.15 7.58
CA GLU A 89 20.39 20.13 7.64
C GLU A 89 19.19 20.59 8.49
N GLN A 90 19.42 21.21 9.65
CA GLN A 90 18.35 21.78 10.47
C GLN A 90 17.58 22.88 9.73
N ARG A 91 18.30 23.79 9.05
CA ARG A 91 17.67 24.87 8.27
C ARG A 91 16.94 24.33 7.04
N ARG A 92 17.42 23.24 6.44
CA ARG A 92 16.72 22.53 5.36
C ARG A 92 15.39 21.98 5.87
N ARG A 93 15.40 21.24 6.99
CA ARG A 93 14.19 20.69 7.62
C ARG A 93 13.15 21.76 7.97
N ILE A 94 13.59 22.91 8.50
CA ILE A 94 12.68 24.03 8.81
C ILE A 94 12.00 24.55 7.54
N ARG A 95 12.74 24.71 6.43
CA ARG A 95 12.17 25.17 5.17
C ARG A 95 11.20 24.15 4.57
N GLU A 96 11.57 22.88 4.60
CA GLU A 96 10.70 21.79 4.16
C GLU A 96 9.40 21.77 4.97
N ALA A 97 9.46 21.97 6.30
CA ALA A 97 8.27 22.04 7.14
C ALA A 97 7.36 23.25 6.85
N VAL A 98 7.93 24.43 6.57
CA VAL A 98 7.15 25.61 6.18
C VAL A 98 6.47 25.39 4.83
N LYS A 99 7.22 24.94 3.82
CA LYS A 99 6.70 24.63 2.49
C LYS A 99 5.57 23.58 2.59
N PHE A 100 5.79 22.52 3.35
CA PHE A 100 4.79 21.50 3.62
C PHE A 100 3.50 22.06 4.23
N SER A 101 3.61 22.99 5.18
CA SER A 101 2.44 23.61 5.82
C SER A 101 1.65 24.48 4.85
N GLU A 102 2.31 25.22 3.97
CA GLU A 102 1.66 26.04 2.94
C GLU A 102 0.97 25.15 1.91
N GLU A 103 1.67 24.13 1.42
CA GLU A 103 1.13 23.15 0.45
C GLU A 103 -0.05 22.37 1.04
N ALA A 104 -0.03 22.01 2.33
CA ALA A 104 -1.13 21.31 2.97
C ALA A 104 -2.44 22.12 2.99
N VAL A 105 -2.35 23.45 3.15
CA VAL A 105 -3.53 24.34 3.09
C VAL A 105 -4.02 24.47 1.66
N GLU A 106 -3.10 24.71 0.71
CA GLU A 106 -3.41 24.81 -0.71
C GLU A 106 -4.09 23.54 -1.24
N ARG A 107 -3.68 22.36 -0.75
CA ARG A 107 -4.30 21.08 -1.09
C ARG A 107 -5.77 21.00 -0.71
N VAL A 108 -6.18 21.60 0.41
CA VAL A 108 -7.60 21.67 0.78
C VAL A 108 -8.38 22.50 -0.24
N ASP A 109 -7.85 23.66 -0.63
CA ASP A 109 -8.45 24.54 -1.63
C ASP A 109 -8.54 23.85 -3.00
N GLN A 110 -7.45 23.21 -3.45
CA GLN A 110 -7.39 22.43 -4.70
C GLN A 110 -8.44 21.32 -4.74
N TYR A 111 -8.66 20.62 -3.62
CA TYR A 111 -9.71 19.60 -3.54
C TYR A 111 -11.10 20.22 -3.65
N LEU A 112 -11.39 21.27 -2.87
CA LEU A 112 -12.69 21.95 -2.86
C LEU A 112 -13.06 22.52 -4.22
N GLU A 113 -12.10 23.09 -4.93
CA GLU A 113 -12.27 23.67 -6.27
C GLU A 113 -12.11 22.63 -7.40
N LYS A 114 -11.75 21.38 -7.07
CA LYS A 114 -11.49 20.27 -8.01
C LYS A 114 -10.44 20.63 -9.08
N LEU A 115 -9.40 21.34 -8.68
CA LEU A 115 -8.36 21.85 -9.58
C LEU A 115 -7.23 20.86 -9.81
N ASP A 116 -7.08 19.84 -8.94
CA ASP A 116 -6.05 18.81 -9.07
C ASP A 116 -6.62 17.52 -9.69
N TRP A 117 -5.87 16.92 -10.61
CA TRP A 117 -6.20 15.63 -11.22
C TRP A 117 -6.15 14.50 -10.19
N GLU A 118 -5.35 14.63 -9.13
CA GLU A 118 -5.26 13.65 -8.03
C GLU A 118 -6.63 13.47 -7.33
N VAL A 119 -7.54 14.45 -7.43
CA VAL A 119 -8.94 14.32 -6.97
C VAL A 119 -9.70 13.22 -7.75
N GLN A 120 -9.27 12.91 -8.98
CA GLN A 120 -9.85 11.91 -9.86
C GLN A 120 -8.97 10.65 -10.06
N GLU A 121 -7.80 10.57 -9.42
CA GLU A 121 -6.87 9.44 -9.60
C GLU A 121 -7.51 8.11 -9.18
N ASN A 122 -8.25 8.11 -8.07
CA ASN A 122 -8.92 6.92 -7.58
C ASN A 122 -10.35 6.84 -8.12
N ALA A 123 -10.56 5.96 -9.12
CA ALA A 123 -11.86 5.73 -9.74
C ALA A 123 -12.95 5.24 -8.77
N ASN A 124 -12.58 4.70 -7.60
CA ASN A 124 -13.51 4.26 -6.58
C ASN A 124 -13.92 5.39 -5.61
N MET A 125 -13.24 6.53 -5.61
CA MET A 125 -13.50 7.64 -4.69
C MET A 125 -14.42 8.70 -5.28
N THR A 126 -15.23 9.29 -4.41
CA THR A 126 -16.11 10.42 -4.76
C THR A 126 -15.81 11.64 -3.92
N PHE A 127 -16.09 12.81 -4.49
CA PHE A 127 -15.96 14.10 -3.80
C PHE A 127 -16.84 14.12 -2.55
N SER A 128 -16.18 14.09 -1.40
CA SER A 128 -16.80 13.99 -0.08
C SER A 128 -15.84 14.48 1.01
N LEU A 129 -16.34 14.65 2.24
CA LEU A 129 -15.50 14.95 3.41
C LEU A 129 -14.47 13.84 3.70
N GLN A 130 -14.87 12.57 3.54
CA GLN A 130 -13.93 11.45 3.71
C GLN A 130 -12.88 11.42 2.58
N GLY A 131 -13.27 11.80 1.36
CA GLY A 131 -12.33 11.99 0.26
C GLY A 131 -11.33 13.11 0.55
N LEU A 132 -11.76 14.23 1.13
CA LEU A 132 -10.88 15.33 1.54
C LEU A 132 -9.89 14.87 2.63
N ASN A 133 -10.39 14.18 3.66
CA ASN A 133 -9.54 13.64 4.72
C ASN A 133 -8.46 12.70 4.17
N HIS A 134 -8.84 11.82 3.23
CA HIS A 134 -7.90 10.95 2.54
C HIS A 134 -6.89 11.74 1.72
N TYR A 135 -7.36 12.67 0.88
CA TYR A 135 -6.52 13.48 0.00
C TYR A 135 -5.44 14.26 0.75
N ALA A 136 -5.82 14.93 1.84
CA ALA A 136 -4.89 15.66 2.69
C ALA A 136 -3.90 14.71 3.38
N THR A 137 -4.41 13.63 3.99
CA THR A 137 -3.57 12.67 4.74
C THR A 137 -2.60 11.91 3.84
N ALA A 138 -3.04 11.52 2.64
CA ALA A 138 -2.25 10.84 1.62
C ALA A 138 -1.03 11.68 1.22
N TYR A 139 -1.23 12.98 1.00
CA TYR A 139 -0.14 13.90 0.72
C TYR A 139 0.85 13.97 1.89
N VAL A 140 0.36 14.08 3.14
CA VAL A 140 1.22 14.08 4.34
C VAL A 140 2.08 12.81 4.42
N ILE A 141 1.46 11.66 4.24
CA ILE A 141 2.14 10.36 4.31
C ILE A 141 3.15 10.21 3.17
N ARG A 142 2.81 10.64 1.94
CA ARG A 142 3.72 10.64 0.80
C ARG A 142 4.97 11.47 1.07
N GLN A 143 4.81 12.68 1.61
CA GLN A 143 5.94 13.53 1.97
C GLN A 143 6.78 12.92 3.09
N TYR A 144 6.15 12.24 4.04
CA TYR A 144 6.88 11.52 5.09
C TYR A 144 7.73 10.39 4.50
N TRP A 145 7.17 9.54 3.63
CA TRP A 145 7.94 8.50 2.94
C TRP A 145 9.14 9.06 2.19
N LEU A 146 8.91 10.04 1.30
CA LEU A 146 9.92 10.55 0.38
C LEU A 146 11.00 11.43 1.04
N ASN A 147 10.67 12.10 2.14
CA ASN A 147 11.60 13.02 2.80
C ASN A 147 12.19 12.51 4.12
N LYS A 148 11.57 11.49 4.76
CA LYS A 148 12.06 10.95 6.03
C LYS A 148 12.55 9.52 5.93
N ILE A 149 11.90 8.67 5.13
CA ILE A 149 12.20 7.23 5.12
C ILE A 149 13.10 6.86 3.94
N TYR A 150 12.72 7.27 2.74
CA TYR A 150 13.48 6.93 1.54
C TYR A 150 14.73 7.81 1.39
N PRO A 151 15.84 7.22 0.89
CA PRO A 151 16.99 7.97 0.41
C PRO A 151 16.62 8.95 -0.71
N LYS A 152 17.48 9.95 -0.89
CA LYS A 152 17.28 11.01 -1.88
C LYS A 152 17.12 10.43 -3.30
N GLU A 153 17.92 9.44 -3.64
CA GLU A 153 17.99 8.80 -4.95
C GLU A 153 16.66 8.10 -5.31
N ILE A 154 16.02 7.45 -4.33
CA ILE A 154 14.71 6.81 -4.52
C ILE A 154 13.61 7.86 -4.72
N ARG A 155 13.66 8.96 -3.96
CA ARG A 155 12.71 10.06 -4.14
C ARG A 155 12.83 10.67 -5.52
N GLU A 156 14.05 11.02 -5.94
CA GLU A 156 14.30 11.66 -7.23
C GLU A 156 13.81 10.77 -8.38
N ALA A 157 14.17 9.48 -8.38
CA ALA A 157 13.71 8.57 -9.42
C ALA A 157 12.18 8.34 -9.43
N ASN A 158 11.48 8.48 -8.29
CA ASN A 158 10.01 8.49 -8.27
C ASN A 158 9.41 9.80 -8.81
N GLU A 159 10.01 10.95 -8.45
CA GLU A 159 9.57 12.28 -8.88
C GLU A 159 9.82 12.52 -10.38
N ASP A 160 10.93 12.00 -10.91
CA ASP A 160 11.30 12.08 -12.33
C ASP A 160 10.58 11.03 -13.19
N GLY A 161 9.90 10.06 -12.57
CA GLY A 161 9.11 9.03 -13.24
C GLY A 161 9.93 7.84 -13.77
N ASP A 162 11.19 7.70 -13.37
CA ASP A 162 12.02 6.53 -13.66
C ASP A 162 11.49 5.26 -12.98
N LEU A 163 10.81 5.44 -11.85
CA LEU A 163 10.12 4.39 -11.09
C LEU A 163 8.80 4.91 -10.53
N HIS A 164 7.87 4.02 -10.22
CA HIS A 164 6.64 4.36 -9.52
C HIS A 164 6.54 3.58 -8.21
N ILE A 165 6.54 4.29 -7.08
CA ILE A 165 6.31 3.68 -5.77
C ILE A 165 4.81 3.65 -5.52
N HIS A 166 4.24 2.46 -5.58
CA HIS A 166 2.82 2.25 -5.29
C HIS A 166 2.49 2.58 -3.83
N ASN A 167 1.31 3.17 -3.63
CA ASN A 167 0.67 3.35 -2.33
C ASN A 167 1.47 4.16 -1.30
N LEU A 168 2.16 5.22 -1.76
CA LEU A 168 2.80 6.21 -0.90
C LEU A 168 1.82 7.00 -0.02
N ASP A 169 0.51 6.80 -0.17
CA ASP A 169 -0.55 7.39 0.63
C ASP A 169 -0.79 6.67 1.97
N THR A 170 -0.21 5.48 2.17
CA THR A 170 -0.45 4.63 3.35
C THR A 170 0.85 4.31 4.11
N LEU A 171 0.81 4.39 5.45
CA LEU A 171 1.88 3.91 6.35
C LEU A 171 1.56 2.51 6.87
N GLY A 172 1.54 1.53 5.97
CA GLY A 172 1.13 0.17 6.29
C GLY A 172 1.54 -0.83 5.23
N PRO A 173 1.21 -2.12 5.42
CA PRO A 173 1.40 -3.13 4.39
C PRO A 173 0.55 -2.82 3.15
N TYR A 174 0.98 -3.36 2.00
CA TYR A 174 0.20 -3.24 0.77
C TYR A 174 -1.10 -4.05 0.88
N CYS A 175 -1.03 -5.37 0.95
CA CYS A 175 -2.20 -6.25 1.03
C CYS A 175 -2.01 -7.28 2.15
N VAL A 176 -3.12 -7.79 2.69
CA VAL A 176 -3.11 -8.73 3.81
C VAL A 176 -4.09 -9.89 3.60
N GLY A 177 -3.61 -11.11 3.83
CA GLY A 177 -4.39 -12.33 3.77
C GLY A 177 -4.54 -12.89 5.18
N TRP A 178 -5.77 -13.12 5.61
CA TRP A 178 -6.08 -13.49 6.98
C TRP A 178 -6.57 -14.92 7.08
N ASP A 179 -6.40 -15.49 8.26
CA ASP A 179 -6.86 -16.82 8.59
C ASP A 179 -8.28 -16.75 9.17
N LEU A 180 -9.26 -17.13 8.36
CA LEU A 180 -10.66 -17.19 8.81
C LEU A 180 -10.85 -18.24 9.91
N TYR A 181 -10.05 -19.32 9.92
CA TYR A 181 -10.12 -20.33 10.97
C TYR A 181 -9.80 -19.72 12.34
N ASP A 182 -8.80 -18.81 12.42
CA ASP A 182 -8.45 -18.13 13.66
C ASP A 182 -9.57 -17.21 14.15
N LEU A 183 -10.25 -16.51 13.23
CA LEU A 183 -11.43 -15.70 13.54
C LEU A 183 -12.57 -16.57 14.09
N LEU A 184 -12.82 -17.75 13.49
CA LEU A 184 -13.84 -18.69 13.98
C LEU A 184 -13.47 -19.33 15.33
N LEU A 185 -12.18 -19.44 15.64
CA LEU A 185 -11.70 -20.03 16.89
C LEU A 185 -11.73 -19.02 18.05
N LYS A 186 -11.29 -17.78 17.81
CA LYS A 186 -11.07 -16.76 18.85
C LYS A 186 -12.13 -15.67 18.91
N GLY A 187 -12.86 -15.44 17.81
CA GLY A 187 -13.73 -14.28 17.65
C GLY A 187 -12.94 -13.03 17.28
N PHE A 188 -13.64 -11.89 17.17
CA PHE A 188 -13.03 -10.64 16.76
C PHE A 188 -12.54 -9.83 17.97
N GLY A 189 -11.23 -9.55 18.04
CA GLY A 189 -10.61 -8.84 19.17
C GLY A 189 -9.10 -8.71 19.05
N GLY A 190 -8.41 -8.51 20.17
CA GLY A 190 -6.94 -8.43 20.25
C GLY A 190 -6.38 -7.01 20.34
N VAL A 191 -7.23 -5.99 20.47
CA VAL A 191 -6.81 -4.58 20.62
C VAL A 191 -7.13 -4.07 22.02
N PRO A 192 -6.11 -3.79 22.86
CA PRO A 192 -6.32 -3.30 24.22
C PRO A 192 -7.24 -2.08 24.29
N GLY A 193 -8.23 -2.12 25.18
CA GLY A 193 -9.18 -1.03 25.38
C GLY A 193 -10.28 -0.92 24.31
N LYS A 194 -10.40 -1.88 23.40
CA LYS A 194 -11.52 -1.99 22.46
C LYS A 194 -12.45 -3.13 22.84
N VAL A 195 -13.70 -3.04 22.36
CA VAL A 195 -14.69 -4.10 22.55
C VAL A 195 -14.28 -5.31 21.71
N GLU A 196 -14.36 -6.50 22.31
CA GLU A 196 -14.09 -7.78 21.66
C GLU A 196 -15.37 -8.62 21.62
N THR A 197 -15.45 -9.53 20.65
CA THR A 197 -16.59 -10.41 20.45
C THR A 197 -16.17 -11.87 20.54
N LYS A 198 -17.04 -12.71 21.10
CA LYS A 198 -16.82 -14.16 21.14
C LYS A 198 -16.93 -14.77 19.75
N PRO A 199 -16.35 -15.96 19.54
CA PRO A 199 -16.55 -16.74 18.31
C PRO A 199 -18.03 -16.89 17.91
N ALA A 200 -18.29 -16.80 16.60
CA ALA A 200 -19.63 -16.95 16.05
C ALA A 200 -20.18 -18.37 16.25
N LYS A 201 -21.47 -18.46 16.63
CA LYS A 201 -22.20 -19.74 16.81
C LYS A 201 -23.18 -20.05 15.69
N HIS A 202 -23.53 -19.05 14.89
CA HIS A 202 -24.57 -19.12 13.87
C HIS A 202 -24.07 -18.50 12.56
N PHE A 203 -24.57 -18.97 11.43
CA PHE A 203 -24.12 -18.63 10.09
C PHE A 203 -24.12 -17.11 9.84
N ARG A 204 -25.25 -16.44 10.11
CA ARG A 204 -25.36 -14.99 9.97
C ARG A 204 -24.37 -14.23 10.84
N VAL A 205 -24.11 -14.71 12.06
CA VAL A 205 -23.16 -14.07 12.98
C VAL A 205 -21.73 -14.23 12.45
N ALA A 206 -21.38 -15.38 11.88
CA ALA A 206 -20.09 -15.61 11.27
C ALA A 206 -19.86 -14.66 10.07
N LEU A 207 -20.84 -14.55 9.17
CA LEU A 207 -20.79 -13.61 8.05
C LEU A 207 -20.69 -12.15 8.52
N GLY A 208 -21.45 -11.76 9.56
CA GLY A 208 -21.36 -10.43 10.15
C GLY A 208 -19.99 -10.13 10.77
N GLN A 209 -19.35 -11.11 11.42
CA GLN A 209 -17.98 -10.96 11.91
C GLN A 209 -16.97 -10.84 10.78
N VAL A 210 -17.12 -11.61 9.68
CA VAL A 210 -16.30 -11.47 8.47
C VAL A 210 -16.38 -10.05 7.91
N VAL A 211 -17.60 -9.50 7.76
CA VAL A 211 -17.81 -8.12 7.31
C VAL A 211 -17.03 -7.15 8.20
N ASN A 212 -17.29 -7.17 9.50
CA ASN A 212 -16.65 -6.25 10.45
C ASN A 212 -15.11 -6.39 10.44
N PHE A 213 -14.62 -7.62 10.30
CA PHE A 213 -13.19 -7.90 10.19
C PHE A 213 -12.58 -7.27 8.94
N MET A 214 -13.16 -7.51 7.76
CA MET A 214 -12.67 -6.96 6.51
C MET A 214 -12.69 -5.43 6.50
N TYR A 215 -13.77 -4.80 6.98
CA TYR A 215 -13.85 -3.33 7.07
C TYR A 215 -12.80 -2.75 8.02
N THR A 216 -12.59 -3.38 9.18
CA THR A 216 -11.62 -2.90 10.16
C THR A 216 -10.20 -2.96 9.59
N LEU A 217 -9.81 -4.10 9.01
CA LEU A 217 -8.44 -4.28 8.53
C LEU A 217 -8.15 -3.61 7.21
N GLN A 218 -9.18 -3.29 6.41
CA GLN A 218 -9.01 -2.43 5.25
C GLN A 218 -8.54 -1.01 5.63
N GLY A 219 -8.78 -0.57 6.86
CA GLY A 219 -8.22 0.68 7.40
C GLY A 219 -6.72 0.61 7.70
N GLU A 220 -6.15 -0.59 7.78
CA GLU A 220 -4.76 -0.85 8.19
C GLU A 220 -3.87 -1.30 7.02
N ALA A 221 -4.44 -1.46 5.81
CA ALA A 221 -3.72 -1.86 4.60
C ALA A 221 -4.15 -1.01 3.39
N ALA A 222 -3.23 -0.78 2.47
CA ALA A 222 -3.47 0.08 1.31
C ALA A 222 -4.40 -0.59 0.26
N GLY A 223 -4.11 -1.85 -0.01
CA GLY A 223 -4.72 -2.71 -1.01
C GLY A 223 -5.65 -3.76 -0.39
N ALA A 224 -5.69 -4.95 -1.00
CA ALA A 224 -6.73 -5.93 -0.74
C ALA A 224 -6.60 -6.64 0.62
N VAL A 225 -7.74 -6.93 1.23
CA VAL A 225 -7.89 -7.82 2.40
C VAL A 225 -8.56 -9.11 1.96
N ALA A 226 -7.92 -10.26 2.22
CA ALA A 226 -8.40 -11.53 1.70
C ALA A 226 -8.65 -12.58 2.78
N PHE A 227 -9.67 -13.43 2.55
CA PHE A 227 -9.82 -14.73 3.21
C PHE A 227 -9.64 -15.85 2.20
N SER A 228 -8.97 -16.92 2.62
CA SER A 228 -8.88 -18.18 1.88
C SER A 228 -9.83 -19.21 2.51
N ASN A 229 -10.18 -20.25 1.74
CA ASN A 229 -11.01 -21.38 2.19
C ASN A 229 -12.37 -20.93 2.75
N PHE A 230 -12.98 -19.95 2.10
CA PHE A 230 -14.12 -19.21 2.65
C PHE A 230 -15.38 -20.09 2.78
N ASP A 231 -15.70 -20.81 1.73
CA ASP A 231 -16.76 -21.81 1.65
C ASP A 231 -16.48 -23.02 2.56
N THR A 232 -15.28 -23.60 2.51
CA THR A 232 -14.89 -24.72 3.38
C THR A 232 -15.14 -24.39 4.85
N LEU A 233 -14.73 -23.19 5.29
CA LEU A 233 -14.79 -22.82 6.70
C LEU A 233 -16.18 -22.37 7.16
N LEU A 234 -17.04 -21.86 6.27
CA LEU A 234 -18.36 -21.32 6.63
C LEU A 234 -19.52 -22.24 6.32
N ALA A 235 -19.40 -23.14 5.33
CA ALA A 235 -20.45 -24.08 4.96
C ALA A 235 -20.99 -24.93 6.13
N PRO A 236 -20.16 -25.39 7.10
CA PRO A 236 -20.68 -26.20 8.19
C PRO A 236 -21.77 -25.53 9.04
N PHE A 237 -21.74 -24.20 9.17
CA PHE A 237 -22.80 -23.48 9.89
C PHE A 237 -24.19 -23.71 9.28
N ILE A 238 -24.29 -24.00 7.99
CA ILE A 238 -25.56 -24.32 7.31
C ILE A 238 -26.22 -25.54 7.94
N ARG A 239 -25.46 -26.62 8.16
CA ARG A 239 -25.94 -27.85 8.80
C ARG A 239 -26.24 -27.64 10.28
N TYR A 240 -25.34 -26.99 11.03
CA TYR A 240 -25.51 -26.79 12.48
C TYR A 240 -26.69 -25.86 12.83
N ASP A 241 -26.99 -24.89 11.97
CA ASP A 241 -28.18 -24.04 12.12
C ASP A 241 -29.45 -24.65 11.49
N ASN A 242 -29.33 -25.82 10.84
CA ASN A 242 -30.41 -26.50 10.11
C ASN A 242 -31.11 -25.57 9.10
N LEU A 243 -30.31 -24.85 8.31
CA LEU A 243 -30.80 -23.85 7.37
C LEU A 243 -31.29 -24.50 6.08
N ASN A 244 -32.43 -24.05 5.59
CA ASN A 244 -32.85 -24.34 4.23
C ASN A 244 -32.20 -23.39 3.21
N TYR A 245 -32.26 -23.74 1.93
CA TYR A 245 -31.66 -22.97 0.84
C TYR A 245 -32.04 -21.48 0.84
N GLN A 246 -33.31 -21.15 1.08
CA GLN A 246 -33.79 -19.76 1.09
C GLN A 246 -33.18 -18.95 2.23
N GLN A 247 -32.97 -19.58 3.40
CA GLN A 247 -32.31 -18.94 4.53
C GLN A 247 -30.82 -18.72 4.26
N VAL A 248 -30.14 -19.67 3.61
CA VAL A 248 -28.73 -19.53 3.20
C VAL A 248 -28.59 -18.37 2.20
N LYS A 249 -29.40 -18.36 1.14
CA LYS A 249 -29.41 -17.29 0.14
C LYS A 249 -29.69 -15.93 0.76
N GLN A 250 -30.65 -15.84 1.68
CA GLN A 250 -30.94 -14.59 2.38
C GLN A 250 -29.76 -14.10 3.23
N ALA A 251 -29.04 -15.01 3.90
CA ALA A 251 -27.86 -14.65 4.70
C ALA A 251 -26.68 -14.20 3.83
N LEU A 252 -26.49 -14.82 2.66
CA LEU A 252 -25.45 -14.40 1.71
C LEU A 252 -25.80 -13.09 1.00
N GLN A 253 -27.09 -12.82 0.75
CA GLN A 253 -27.55 -11.51 0.31
C GLN A 253 -27.27 -10.42 1.35
N GLU A 254 -27.57 -10.70 2.62
CA GLU A 254 -27.22 -9.80 3.71
C GLU A 254 -25.70 -9.54 3.75
N PHE A 255 -24.89 -10.58 3.61
CA PHE A 255 -23.42 -10.45 3.53
C PHE A 255 -22.98 -9.56 2.36
N LEU A 256 -23.42 -9.84 1.13
CA LEU A 256 -23.05 -9.09 -0.07
C LEU A 256 -23.48 -7.62 0.02
N PHE A 257 -24.67 -7.35 0.55
CA PHE A 257 -25.15 -5.99 0.73
C PHE A 257 -24.28 -5.23 1.72
N ASN A 258 -23.93 -5.84 2.85
CA ASN A 258 -23.05 -5.22 3.85
C ASN A 258 -21.61 -5.01 3.31
N MET A 259 -21.09 -5.94 2.51
CA MET A 259 -19.80 -5.77 1.82
C MET A 259 -19.83 -4.69 0.74
N SER A 260 -21.01 -4.34 0.25
CA SER A 260 -21.21 -3.34 -0.81
C SER A 260 -21.59 -1.95 -0.30
N VAL A 261 -21.61 -1.72 1.02
CA VAL A 261 -21.87 -0.39 1.59
C VAL A 261 -20.58 0.44 1.63
N PRO A 262 -20.45 1.54 0.88
CA PRO A 262 -19.20 2.29 0.80
C PRO A 262 -18.93 3.10 2.09
N THR A 263 -18.43 2.46 3.14
CA THR A 263 -18.17 3.10 4.45
C THR A 263 -16.68 3.32 4.76
N ARG A 264 -15.77 2.84 3.90
CA ARG A 264 -14.33 3.11 4.00
C ARG A 264 -14.04 4.61 3.79
N VAL A 265 -12.89 5.07 4.29
CA VAL A 265 -12.27 6.35 3.89
C VAL A 265 -12.34 6.52 2.37
N GLY A 266 -12.85 7.67 1.92
CA GLY A 266 -13.14 7.94 0.51
C GLY A 266 -14.49 7.44 -0.02
N PHE A 267 -15.38 6.92 0.85
CA PHE A 267 -16.65 6.27 0.50
C PHE A 267 -16.45 5.15 -0.54
N GLN A 268 -15.56 4.22 -0.20
CA GLN A 268 -15.29 3.02 -0.99
C GLN A 268 -15.82 1.79 -0.25
N CYS A 269 -16.18 0.75 -1.02
CA CYS A 269 -16.31 -0.59 -0.48
C CYS A 269 -14.91 -1.14 -0.11
N PRO A 270 -14.82 -2.10 0.83
CA PRO A 270 -13.56 -2.73 1.17
C PRO A 270 -13.06 -3.55 -0.02
N PHE A 271 -11.83 -3.27 -0.45
CA PHE A 271 -11.21 -4.05 -1.51
C PHE A 271 -10.89 -5.44 -0.94
N SER A 272 -11.80 -6.37 -1.19
CA SER A 272 -11.78 -7.67 -0.55
C SER A 272 -11.79 -8.81 -1.54
N ASN A 273 -11.16 -9.91 -1.15
CA ASN A 273 -11.11 -11.14 -1.93
C ASN A 273 -11.49 -12.34 -1.06
N ILE A 274 -12.28 -13.26 -1.60
CA ILE A 274 -12.58 -14.54 -0.97
C ILE A 274 -12.16 -15.66 -1.93
N THR A 275 -11.48 -16.68 -1.42
CA THR A 275 -11.18 -17.88 -2.21
C THR A 275 -12.19 -18.96 -1.89
N LEU A 276 -12.82 -19.51 -2.93
CA LEU A 276 -13.77 -20.62 -2.84
C LEU A 276 -13.08 -21.89 -3.33
N ASP A 277 -13.14 -22.94 -2.51
CA ASP A 277 -12.50 -24.24 -2.78
C ASP A 277 -13.39 -25.16 -3.63
N LEU A 278 -14.71 -24.96 -3.59
CA LEU A 278 -15.78 -25.76 -4.25
C LEU A 278 -15.93 -27.20 -3.75
N LYS A 279 -14.94 -27.70 -3.02
CA LYS A 279 -14.93 -28.97 -2.31
C LYS A 279 -14.05 -28.84 -1.07
N PRO A 280 -14.22 -29.70 -0.04
CA PRO A 280 -13.45 -29.58 1.19
C PRO A 280 -11.94 -29.47 0.93
N SER A 281 -11.35 -28.35 1.35
CA SER A 281 -9.92 -28.10 1.20
C SER A 281 -9.10 -29.18 1.90
N SER A 282 -8.08 -29.70 1.23
CA SER A 282 -7.24 -30.78 1.79
C SER A 282 -6.50 -30.34 3.06
N ALA A 283 -6.28 -29.02 3.23
CA ALA A 283 -5.66 -28.45 4.41
C ALA A 283 -6.55 -28.58 5.67
N PHE A 284 -7.87 -28.60 5.49
CA PHE A 284 -8.86 -28.62 6.58
C PHE A 284 -9.69 -29.90 6.63
N ALA A 285 -9.74 -30.68 5.55
CA ALA A 285 -10.60 -31.86 5.37
C ALA A 285 -10.69 -32.75 6.62
N LYS A 286 -9.55 -33.12 7.21
CA LYS A 286 -9.47 -34.01 8.38
C LYS A 286 -9.57 -33.31 9.74
N GLN A 287 -9.68 -31.98 9.74
CA GLN A 287 -9.79 -31.20 10.96
C GLN A 287 -11.25 -31.17 11.43
N PRO A 288 -11.48 -31.11 12.75
CA PRO A 288 -12.82 -30.93 13.28
C PRO A 288 -13.36 -29.56 12.88
N VAL A 289 -14.65 -29.50 12.56
CA VAL A 289 -15.35 -28.24 12.31
C VAL A 289 -15.35 -27.37 13.55
N ILE A 290 -15.19 -26.06 13.37
CA ILE A 290 -15.27 -25.07 14.45
C ILE A 290 -16.62 -24.36 14.45
N ILE A 291 -17.39 -24.53 15.53
CA ILE A 291 -18.64 -23.79 15.79
C ILE A 291 -18.55 -23.16 17.18
N GLY A 292 -18.76 -21.85 17.28
CA GLY A 292 -18.70 -21.15 18.57
C GLY A 292 -17.32 -21.22 19.24
N GLY A 293 -16.25 -21.31 18.45
CA GLY A 293 -14.87 -21.45 18.93
C GLY A 293 -14.54 -22.83 19.49
N LYS A 294 -15.35 -23.84 19.20
CA LYS A 294 -15.16 -25.21 19.70
C LYS A 294 -15.11 -26.22 18.56
N PRO A 295 -14.17 -27.18 18.61
CA PRO A 295 -14.19 -28.32 17.71
C PRO A 295 -15.45 -29.16 17.93
N GLN A 296 -16.01 -29.66 16.84
CA GLN A 296 -17.14 -30.59 16.82
C GLN A 296 -16.66 -32.02 16.48
N ASN A 297 -17.58 -32.97 16.44
CA ASN A 297 -17.26 -34.37 16.16
C ASN A 297 -16.98 -34.59 14.66
N GLU A 298 -17.74 -33.89 13.82
CA GLU A 298 -17.65 -33.91 12.38
C GLU A 298 -16.43 -33.12 11.88
N THR A 299 -15.91 -33.56 10.75
CA THR A 299 -14.74 -32.99 10.08
C THR A 299 -15.15 -32.23 8.81
N TYR A 300 -14.32 -31.31 8.33
CA TYR A 300 -14.65 -30.50 7.16
C TYR A 300 -14.88 -31.31 5.87
N GLU A 301 -14.31 -32.52 5.75
CA GLU A 301 -14.55 -33.41 4.59
C GLU A 301 -16.01 -33.86 4.47
N GLU A 302 -16.81 -33.77 5.53
CA GLU A 302 -18.20 -34.23 5.56
C GLU A 302 -19.21 -33.18 5.06
N PHE A 303 -18.75 -32.01 4.60
CA PHE A 303 -19.61 -30.84 4.31
C PHE A 303 -19.62 -30.39 2.84
N GLU A 304 -19.25 -31.28 1.90
CA GLU A 304 -19.26 -30.95 0.46
C GLU A 304 -20.63 -30.48 -0.04
N GLU A 305 -21.72 -31.10 0.42
CA GLU A 305 -23.08 -30.73 0.00
C GLU A 305 -23.49 -29.34 0.51
N GLU A 306 -23.11 -28.96 1.74
CA GLU A 306 -23.30 -27.61 2.25
C GLU A 306 -22.46 -26.58 1.50
N MET A 307 -21.25 -26.94 1.05
CA MET A 307 -20.43 -26.07 0.20
C MET A 307 -21.11 -25.80 -1.14
N LYS A 308 -21.68 -26.83 -1.79
CA LYS A 308 -22.47 -26.66 -3.03
C LYS A 308 -23.67 -25.75 -2.81
N ILE A 309 -24.39 -25.90 -1.70
CA ILE A 309 -25.51 -25.02 -1.33
C ILE A 309 -25.01 -23.58 -1.14
N PHE A 310 -23.87 -23.40 -0.45
CA PHE A 310 -23.26 -22.10 -0.20
C PHE A 310 -22.87 -21.40 -1.51
N ASP A 311 -22.09 -22.07 -2.36
CA ASP A 311 -21.56 -21.48 -3.60
C ASP A 311 -22.69 -21.14 -4.58
N LYS A 312 -23.65 -22.07 -4.75
CA LYS A 312 -24.82 -21.82 -5.59
C LYS A 312 -25.59 -20.59 -5.12
N ALA A 313 -25.89 -20.51 -3.82
CA ALA A 313 -26.65 -19.41 -3.25
C ALA A 313 -25.89 -18.08 -3.37
N LEU A 314 -24.56 -18.08 -3.14
CA LEU A 314 -23.72 -16.91 -3.29
C LEU A 314 -23.78 -16.36 -4.72
N TYR A 315 -23.55 -17.22 -5.72
CA TYR A 315 -23.50 -16.80 -7.11
C TYR A 315 -24.86 -16.43 -7.70
N GLU A 316 -25.94 -17.09 -7.29
CA GLU A 316 -27.29 -16.64 -7.65
C GLU A 316 -27.55 -15.21 -7.15
N THR A 317 -27.14 -14.89 -5.93
CA THR A 317 -27.27 -13.52 -5.42
C THR A 317 -26.34 -12.53 -6.13
N MET A 318 -25.12 -12.92 -6.49
CA MET A 318 -24.24 -12.08 -7.30
C MET A 318 -24.82 -11.80 -8.70
N LEU A 319 -25.53 -12.77 -9.30
CA LEU A 319 -26.18 -12.65 -10.60
C LEU A 319 -27.38 -11.70 -10.58
N GLU A 320 -28.15 -11.72 -9.49
CA GLU A 320 -29.25 -10.78 -9.21
C GLU A 320 -28.74 -9.33 -9.16
N GLY A 321 -27.56 -9.11 -8.58
CA GLY A 321 -26.91 -7.82 -8.52
C GLY A 321 -27.59 -6.84 -7.54
N ASP A 322 -27.20 -5.57 -7.64
CA ASP A 322 -27.79 -4.50 -6.82
C ASP A 322 -29.22 -4.15 -7.25
N LYS A 323 -29.82 -3.13 -6.62
CA LYS A 323 -31.17 -2.65 -6.96
C LYS A 323 -31.37 -2.34 -8.46
N SER A 324 -30.30 -1.97 -9.16
CA SER A 324 -30.30 -1.64 -10.59
C SER A 324 -29.78 -2.80 -11.47
N GLY A 325 -29.54 -3.98 -10.89
CA GLY A 325 -28.99 -5.14 -11.58
C GLY A 325 -27.50 -5.00 -11.91
N ARG A 326 -26.77 -4.09 -11.25
CA ARG A 326 -25.32 -3.94 -11.41
C ARG A 326 -24.59 -5.01 -10.59
N PRO A 327 -23.41 -5.48 -11.02
CA PRO A 327 -22.65 -6.46 -10.27
C PRO A 327 -22.17 -5.89 -8.93
N PHE A 328 -22.08 -6.75 -7.92
CA PHE A 328 -21.31 -6.47 -6.72
C PHE A 328 -19.82 -6.59 -7.05
N SER A 329 -19.07 -5.49 -6.87
CA SER A 329 -17.63 -5.48 -7.15
C SER A 329 -16.81 -6.23 -6.10
N PHE A 330 -17.33 -6.37 -4.87
CA PHE A 330 -16.63 -6.97 -3.74
C PHE A 330 -17.57 -7.84 -2.87
N PRO A 331 -17.03 -8.87 -2.20
CA PRO A 331 -15.66 -9.37 -2.36
C PRO A 331 -15.47 -10.05 -3.73
N ILE A 332 -14.26 -9.98 -4.28
CA ILE A 332 -13.90 -10.67 -5.52
C ILE A 332 -13.75 -12.17 -5.21
N PRO A 333 -14.49 -13.08 -5.87
CA PRO A 333 -14.27 -14.49 -5.71
C PRO A 333 -13.05 -14.95 -6.52
N THR A 334 -12.15 -15.70 -5.88
CA THR A 334 -11.08 -16.44 -6.54
C THR A 334 -11.42 -17.93 -6.55
N ILE A 335 -11.40 -18.53 -7.74
CA ILE A 335 -11.67 -19.94 -7.97
C ILE A 335 -10.38 -20.63 -8.43
N ASN A 336 -10.00 -21.70 -7.75
CA ASN A 336 -8.84 -22.50 -8.12
C ASN A 336 -9.25 -23.56 -9.16
N ILE A 337 -8.65 -23.52 -10.35
CA ILE A 337 -8.87 -24.52 -11.39
C ILE A 337 -7.79 -25.60 -11.26
N THR A 338 -8.19 -26.78 -10.78
CA THR A 338 -7.34 -27.97 -10.64
C THR A 338 -7.64 -29.01 -11.73
N LYS A 339 -6.85 -30.09 -11.79
CA LYS A 339 -7.05 -31.19 -12.76
C LYS A 339 -8.39 -31.92 -12.56
N ASP A 340 -8.88 -31.92 -11.33
CA ASP A 340 -10.12 -32.53 -10.89
C ASP A 340 -11.21 -31.48 -10.61
N PHE A 341 -11.14 -30.34 -11.29
CA PHE A 341 -12.15 -29.30 -11.20
C PHE A 341 -13.54 -29.85 -11.64
N PRO A 342 -14.63 -29.56 -10.91
CA PRO A 342 -15.95 -30.14 -11.15
C PRO A 342 -16.70 -29.47 -12.32
N TRP A 343 -16.16 -29.59 -13.55
CA TRP A 343 -16.68 -28.92 -14.75
C TRP A 343 -18.14 -29.22 -15.10
N GLN A 344 -18.67 -30.35 -14.64
CA GLN A 344 -19.98 -30.86 -15.02
C GLN A 344 -20.97 -30.88 -13.84
N ASP A 345 -20.60 -30.33 -12.69
CA ASP A 345 -21.51 -30.27 -11.53
C ASP A 345 -22.43 -29.03 -11.68
N PRO A 346 -23.75 -29.21 -11.83
CA PRO A 346 -24.69 -28.11 -12.02
C PRO A 346 -24.75 -27.11 -10.86
N ALA A 347 -24.24 -27.47 -9.68
CA ALA A 347 -24.13 -26.54 -8.55
C ALA A 347 -23.24 -25.34 -8.86
N PHE A 348 -22.30 -25.48 -9.81
CA PHE A 348 -21.32 -24.45 -10.16
C PHE A 348 -21.61 -23.73 -11.48
N ASP A 349 -22.72 -24.03 -12.16
CA ASP A 349 -23.10 -23.36 -13.42
C ASP A 349 -23.19 -21.83 -13.26
N SER A 350 -23.71 -21.38 -12.11
CA SER A 350 -23.85 -19.96 -11.78
C SER A 350 -22.51 -19.22 -11.64
N ILE A 351 -21.42 -19.94 -11.31
CA ILE A 351 -20.05 -19.39 -11.29
C ILE A 351 -19.65 -18.94 -12.68
N PHE A 352 -19.90 -19.79 -13.68
CA PHE A 352 -19.58 -19.52 -15.07
C PHE A 352 -20.51 -18.47 -15.68
N GLU A 353 -21.81 -18.53 -15.34
CA GLU A 353 -22.78 -17.52 -15.78
C GLU A 353 -22.39 -16.13 -15.26
N ALA A 354 -22.05 -16.00 -13.98
CA ALA A 354 -21.61 -14.73 -13.39
C ALA A 354 -20.32 -14.23 -14.03
N SER A 355 -19.38 -15.13 -14.30
CA SER A 355 -18.13 -14.80 -15.01
C SER A 355 -18.41 -14.27 -16.42
N ALA A 356 -19.29 -14.92 -17.17
CA ALA A 356 -19.65 -14.53 -18.53
C ALA A 356 -20.41 -13.20 -18.57
N LYS A 357 -21.31 -12.98 -17.61
CA LYS A 357 -22.16 -11.80 -17.56
C LYS A 357 -21.41 -10.55 -17.07
N TYR A 358 -20.57 -10.69 -16.05
CA TYR A 358 -20.00 -9.54 -15.32
C TYR A 358 -18.48 -9.56 -15.17
N GLY A 359 -17.79 -10.67 -15.50
CA GLY A 359 -16.34 -10.79 -15.28
C GLY A 359 -15.94 -10.83 -13.80
N THR A 360 -16.82 -11.33 -12.93
CA THR A 360 -16.68 -11.20 -11.47
C THR A 360 -15.53 -12.00 -10.86
N ASN A 361 -15.13 -13.11 -11.50
CA ASN A 361 -14.23 -14.10 -10.90
C ASN A 361 -12.79 -13.95 -11.34
N TYR A 362 -11.88 -14.19 -10.40
CA TYR A 362 -10.50 -14.53 -10.70
C TYR A 362 -10.32 -16.05 -10.73
N PHE A 363 -9.66 -16.55 -11.76
CA PHE A 363 -9.36 -17.97 -11.91
C PHE A 363 -7.86 -18.21 -11.73
N ALA A 364 -7.49 -18.92 -10.67
CA ALA A 364 -6.13 -19.36 -10.45
C ALA A 364 -5.94 -20.75 -11.10
N ASN A 365 -5.18 -20.82 -12.19
CA ASN A 365 -5.03 -22.05 -12.96
C ASN A 365 -3.84 -22.89 -12.48
N TYR A 366 -4.15 -24.08 -11.94
CA TYR A 366 -3.17 -25.06 -11.46
C TYR A 366 -3.03 -26.30 -12.36
N ILE A 367 -3.80 -26.42 -13.46
CA ILE A 367 -3.80 -27.62 -14.32
C ILE A 367 -2.39 -27.97 -14.83
N ASN A 368 -1.62 -26.94 -15.22
CA ASN A 368 -0.26 -27.07 -15.76
C ASN A 368 0.82 -26.61 -14.78
N SER A 369 0.49 -26.53 -13.48
CA SER A 369 1.41 -26.12 -12.43
C SER A 369 1.83 -27.32 -11.58
N GLU A 370 3.05 -27.29 -11.04
CA GLU A 370 3.45 -28.18 -9.94
C GLU A 370 2.96 -27.67 -8.58
N MET A 371 2.52 -26.39 -8.51
CA MET A 371 1.92 -25.81 -7.31
C MET A 371 0.54 -26.41 -7.07
N LYS A 372 0.20 -26.57 -5.80
CA LYS A 372 -1.13 -26.92 -5.34
C LYS A 372 -1.85 -25.68 -4.78
N PRO A 373 -3.19 -25.67 -4.75
CA PRO A 373 -3.94 -24.58 -4.13
C PRO A 373 -3.51 -24.26 -2.69
N GLU A 374 -3.05 -25.25 -1.93
CA GLU A 374 -2.59 -25.06 -0.55
C GLU A 374 -1.22 -24.37 -0.45
N ASP A 375 -0.42 -24.39 -1.54
CA ASP A 375 0.92 -23.78 -1.57
C ASP A 375 0.84 -22.25 -1.67
N VAL A 376 -0.28 -21.72 -2.16
CA VAL A 376 -0.44 -20.29 -2.45
C VAL A 376 -1.80 -19.81 -1.99
N ARG A 377 -1.81 -18.92 -0.99
CA ARG A 377 -3.00 -18.16 -0.63
C ARG A 377 -3.05 -16.93 -1.53
N SER A 378 -4.21 -16.64 -2.12
CA SER A 378 -4.45 -15.54 -3.08
C SER A 378 -3.99 -14.20 -2.50
N MET A 379 -2.74 -13.83 -2.75
CA MET A 379 -2.07 -12.64 -2.25
C MET A 379 -1.10 -12.11 -3.29
N CYS A 380 -0.81 -10.82 -3.20
CA CYS A 380 0.10 -10.10 -4.09
C CYS A 380 1.48 -10.78 -4.18
N PHE A 381 2.21 -10.43 -5.23
CA PHE A 381 3.53 -11.00 -5.50
C PHE A 381 4.47 -10.91 -4.30
N THR A 382 5.11 -12.03 -3.98
CA THR A 382 6.18 -12.11 -2.99
C THR A 382 7.51 -11.71 -3.62
N ALA A 383 8.52 -11.38 -2.81
CA ALA A 383 9.88 -11.11 -3.29
C ALA A 383 10.45 -12.25 -4.18
N ASP A 384 9.97 -13.47 -3.99
CA ASP A 384 10.38 -14.67 -4.75
C ASP A 384 9.50 -14.93 -5.99
N THR A 385 8.48 -14.11 -6.23
CA THR A 385 7.65 -14.21 -7.42
C THR A 385 8.49 -14.02 -8.67
N ARG A 386 8.33 -14.97 -9.60
CA ARG A 386 8.99 -14.96 -10.90
C ARG A 386 8.29 -14.00 -11.85
N LEU A 387 9.04 -13.04 -12.38
CA LEU A 387 8.60 -12.08 -13.37
C LEU A 387 9.16 -12.41 -14.75
N ILE A 388 8.44 -12.00 -15.79
CA ILE A 388 8.96 -11.91 -17.15
C ILE A 388 9.08 -10.43 -17.50
N TYR A 389 10.29 -9.95 -17.78
CA TYR A 389 10.55 -8.54 -18.11
C TYR A 389 11.30 -8.41 -19.44
N LYS A 390 11.21 -7.24 -20.08
CA LYS A 390 11.82 -6.95 -21.38
C LYS A 390 12.41 -5.53 -21.39
N GLU A 391 13.73 -5.43 -21.49
CA GLU A 391 14.44 -4.14 -21.54
C GLU A 391 14.45 -3.58 -22.97
N GLY A 392 13.41 -2.82 -23.32
CA GLY A 392 13.31 -2.14 -24.62
C GLY A 392 12.71 -2.98 -25.75
N LYS A 393 12.37 -2.31 -26.85
CA LYS A 393 11.47 -2.85 -27.90
C LYS A 393 12.00 -4.11 -28.61
N HIS A 394 13.32 -4.28 -28.69
CA HIS A 394 13.98 -5.35 -29.46
C HIS A 394 14.67 -6.43 -28.61
N SER A 395 14.59 -6.37 -27.28
CA SER A 395 15.18 -7.39 -26.41
C SER A 395 14.30 -8.63 -26.29
N ARG A 396 14.94 -9.77 -25.95
CA ARG A 396 14.23 -11.01 -25.61
C ARG A 396 13.62 -10.89 -24.21
N TYR A 397 12.48 -11.52 -24.01
CA TYR A 397 11.87 -11.67 -22.68
C TYR A 397 12.82 -12.43 -21.76
N GLN A 398 13.07 -11.87 -20.59
CA GLN A 398 13.91 -12.46 -19.55
C GLN A 398 13.07 -12.85 -18.34
N ARG A 399 13.45 -13.94 -17.66
CA ARG A 399 12.83 -14.39 -16.41
C ARG A 399 13.69 -13.98 -15.23
N THR A 400 13.10 -13.41 -14.20
CA THR A 400 13.79 -13.03 -12.95
C THR A 400 12.83 -13.17 -11.77
N THR A 401 13.24 -12.79 -10.56
CA THR A 401 12.34 -12.58 -9.42
C THR A 401 12.27 -11.11 -9.05
N ILE A 402 11.23 -10.69 -8.34
CA ILE A 402 11.13 -9.31 -7.80
C ILE A 402 12.40 -8.96 -7.01
N ARG A 403 12.86 -9.86 -6.12
CA ARG A 403 14.09 -9.69 -5.34
C ARG A 403 15.32 -9.46 -6.21
N ASN A 404 15.49 -10.27 -7.25
CA ASN A 404 16.65 -10.15 -8.15
C ASN A 404 16.59 -8.90 -9.01
N LEU A 405 15.40 -8.47 -9.43
CA LEU A 405 15.22 -7.24 -10.20
C LEU A 405 15.63 -6.02 -9.34
N VAL A 406 15.15 -5.96 -8.09
CA VAL A 406 15.47 -4.89 -7.14
C VAL A 406 16.95 -4.87 -6.78
N ASN A 407 17.54 -6.03 -6.45
CA ASN A 407 18.94 -6.10 -6.02
C ASN A 407 19.93 -5.76 -7.14
N ASN A 408 19.56 -6.01 -8.40
CA ASN A 408 20.41 -5.73 -9.55
C ASN A 408 20.01 -4.43 -10.27
N TRP A 409 19.08 -3.67 -9.71
CA TRP A 409 18.68 -2.41 -10.29
C TRP A 409 19.81 -1.39 -10.13
N ASN A 410 20.38 -0.98 -11.26
CA ASN A 410 21.41 0.03 -11.32
C ASN A 410 20.79 1.27 -11.99
N PRO A 411 20.44 2.32 -11.22
CA PRO A 411 19.98 3.58 -11.79
C PRO A 411 21.18 4.19 -12.54
N LYS A 412 21.09 4.20 -13.88
CA LYS A 412 22.10 4.84 -14.73
C LYS A 412 21.78 6.30 -14.93
#